data_AF-A0A2E7EEX0-F1
#
_entry.id   AF-A0A2E7EEX0-F1
#
_cell.length_a   1.000
_cell.length_b   1.000
_cell.length_c   1.000
_cell.angle_alpha   90.00
_cell.angle_beta   90.00
_cell.angle_gamma   90.00
#
_symmetry.space_group_name_H-M   'P 1'
#
loop_
_entity.id
_entity.type
_entity.pdbx_description
1 polymer ?
#
loop_
_entity_poly.entity_id
_entity_poly.type
_entity_poly.pdbx_seq_one_letter_code
_entity_poly.pdbx_strand_id
1 'polypeptide(L)'
;MSKRHRPLCRTRNSERNRSAERKIQFESLELRRVLANAAGDLSQLPGDSNADGVFDQRDLVAVFQAGKYETDRVATWAEGDWNGDGRFNSEDLVLMMQLGTYNAAPNPIAAEMGEPAEEQGENKLQSFAAMMSNRIRERAEAMRDAFFQRMEEEGADLDGLKEAIENHDFDAIRELMAGFNNEDENETNDEEENEGSLVERLFSRIGERAESLREKFANAEPPEGINTEARQKLLDAVESGDRELIQVAWKEMNEEQVERHRKNFRDKIEEWKSEGRLDADRVEERITAVREALANGKFEGLDEAALAQVNETLDQGDLKGAMKVIHEQLRGKDKPDDGVDTRVDRRIAWGIKHIEAAVESGRIDAEGGQQLIAALEANDLEAYRDLWRNLLKSRDEKPEEPFVD
;
A
#
# COMPACT_ATOMS: atom_id res chain seq x y z
N MET A 1 -54.21 -25.39 -37.51
CA MET A 1 -53.25 -24.27 -37.71
C MET A 1 -52.49 -24.04 -36.40
N SER A 2 -51.27 -24.55 -36.31
CA SER A 2 -50.44 -24.49 -35.10
C SER A 2 -49.67 -23.17 -35.04
N LYS A 3 -50.00 -22.30 -34.08
CA LYS A 3 -49.29 -21.03 -33.83
C LYS A 3 -47.96 -21.34 -33.13
N ARG A 4 -46.84 -21.12 -33.82
CA ARG A 4 -45.50 -21.20 -33.23
C ARG A 4 -45.25 -19.94 -32.40
N HIS A 5 -45.10 -20.09 -31.09
CA HIS A 5 -44.54 -19.06 -30.21
C HIS A 5 -43.06 -18.88 -30.54
N ARG A 6 -42.63 -17.65 -30.82
CA ARG A 6 -41.21 -17.29 -30.90
C ARG A 6 -40.67 -17.09 -29.49
N PRO A 7 -39.47 -17.59 -29.15
CA PRO A 7 -38.87 -17.37 -27.85
C PRO A 7 -38.38 -15.92 -27.73
N LEU A 8 -38.69 -15.30 -26.59
CA LEU A 8 -38.32 -13.94 -26.23
C LEU A 8 -36.79 -13.78 -26.17
N CYS A 9 -36.27 -12.81 -26.90
CA CYS A 9 -34.86 -12.45 -27.02
C CYS A 9 -34.39 -11.60 -25.82
N ARG A 10 -34.55 -12.11 -24.58
CA ARG A 10 -34.36 -11.32 -23.34
C ARG A 10 -33.00 -11.50 -22.63
N THR A 11 -32.03 -12.22 -23.21
CA THR A 11 -30.78 -12.57 -22.49
C THR A 11 -29.53 -11.76 -22.87
N ARG A 12 -29.52 -11.05 -24.00
CA ARG A 12 -28.28 -10.37 -24.48
C ARG A 12 -27.93 -9.08 -23.74
N ASN A 13 -28.91 -8.30 -23.26
CA ASN A 13 -28.63 -7.05 -22.57
C ASN A 13 -28.17 -7.26 -21.12
N SER A 14 -28.75 -8.24 -20.41
CA SER A 14 -28.34 -8.55 -19.03
C SER A 14 -26.92 -9.10 -18.95
N GLU A 15 -26.47 -9.86 -19.96
CA GLU A 15 -25.09 -10.38 -20.01
C GLU A 15 -24.08 -9.27 -20.35
N ARG A 16 -24.43 -8.32 -21.21
CA ARG A 16 -23.59 -7.15 -21.51
C ARG A 16 -23.43 -6.23 -20.31
N ASN A 17 -24.50 -5.96 -19.55
CA ASN A 17 -24.41 -5.15 -18.33
C ASN A 17 -23.54 -5.81 -17.26
N ARG A 18 -23.72 -7.11 -17.00
CA ARG A 18 -22.85 -7.84 -16.04
C ARG A 18 -21.39 -7.93 -16.50
N SER A 19 -21.13 -7.90 -17.80
CA SER A 19 -19.77 -7.87 -18.34
C SER A 19 -19.13 -6.48 -18.17
N ALA A 20 -19.90 -5.40 -18.32
CA ALA A 20 -19.43 -4.04 -18.10
C ALA A 20 -19.15 -3.77 -16.62
N GLU A 21 -20.03 -4.22 -15.72
CA GLU A 21 -19.85 -4.11 -14.27
C GLU A 21 -18.59 -4.83 -13.79
N ARG A 22 -18.35 -6.07 -14.24
CA ARG A 22 -17.12 -6.81 -13.93
C ARG A 22 -15.87 -6.11 -14.45
N LYS A 23 -15.95 -5.48 -15.62
CA LYS A 23 -14.82 -4.73 -16.20
C LYS A 23 -14.52 -3.47 -15.38
N ILE A 24 -15.54 -2.75 -14.94
CA ILE A 24 -15.40 -1.56 -14.07
C ILE A 24 -14.83 -1.97 -12.72
N GLN A 25 -15.28 -3.08 -12.12
CA GLN A 25 -14.73 -3.57 -10.86
C GLN A 25 -13.25 -3.95 -11.01
N PHE A 26 -12.90 -4.71 -12.04
CA PHE A 26 -11.51 -5.08 -12.34
C PHE A 26 -10.63 -3.85 -12.55
N GLU A 27 -11.08 -2.88 -13.35
CA GLU A 27 -10.36 -1.61 -13.58
C GLU A 27 -10.24 -0.78 -12.30
N SER A 28 -11.25 -0.78 -11.43
CA SER A 28 -11.21 -0.10 -10.13
C SER A 28 -10.23 -0.74 -9.15
N LEU A 29 -10.06 -2.06 -9.20
CA LEU A 29 -9.13 -2.82 -8.37
C LEU A 29 -7.70 -2.67 -8.85
N GLU A 30 -7.47 -2.66 -10.16
CA GLU A 30 -6.18 -2.29 -10.74
C GLU A 30 -5.82 -0.82 -10.42
N LEU A 31 -6.80 0.09 -10.40
CA LEU A 31 -6.58 1.46 -9.92
C LEU A 31 -6.25 1.50 -8.43
N ARG A 32 -6.95 0.74 -7.58
CA ARG A 32 -6.62 0.64 -6.14
C ARG A 32 -5.23 0.04 -5.92
N ARG A 33 -4.86 -1.01 -6.65
CA ARG A 33 -3.51 -1.58 -6.64
C ARG A 33 -2.46 -0.54 -7.02
N VAL A 34 -2.70 0.24 -8.07
CA VAL A 34 -1.78 1.31 -8.50
C VAL A 34 -1.70 2.43 -7.44
N LEU A 35 -2.82 2.79 -6.82
CA LEU A 35 -2.88 3.82 -5.78
C LEU A 35 -2.26 3.36 -4.44
N ALA A 36 -2.49 2.11 -4.01
CA ALA A 36 -1.90 1.51 -2.82
C ALA A 36 -0.37 1.41 -2.95
N ASN A 37 0.12 0.97 -4.12
CA ASN A 37 1.54 0.99 -4.44
C ASN A 37 2.11 2.41 -4.46
N ALA A 38 1.34 3.42 -4.90
CA ALA A 38 1.77 4.81 -4.94
C ALA A 38 1.74 5.50 -3.56
N ALA A 39 0.84 5.09 -2.67
CA ALA A 39 0.72 5.62 -1.31
C ALA A 39 1.68 4.95 -0.31
N GLY A 40 2.35 3.87 -0.73
CA GLY A 40 3.16 3.05 0.17
C GLY A 40 2.32 2.24 1.17
N ASP A 41 1.01 2.29 1.05
CA ASP A 41 0.09 1.51 1.87
C ASP A 41 -0.10 0.13 1.21
N LEU A 42 0.86 -0.75 1.42
CA LEU A 42 0.86 -2.11 0.88
C LEU A 42 -0.21 -2.99 1.55
N SER A 43 -0.86 -2.50 2.61
CA SER A 43 -1.92 -3.20 3.35
C SER A 43 -3.18 -3.48 2.53
N GLN A 44 -3.24 -3.02 1.27
CA GLN A 44 -4.37 -3.23 0.37
C GLN A 44 -3.96 -3.91 -0.95
N LEU A 45 -2.91 -4.73 -0.95
CA LEU A 45 -2.79 -5.72 -2.02
C LEU A 45 -3.98 -6.67 -1.90
N PRO A 46 -4.80 -6.83 -2.97
CA PRO A 46 -5.81 -7.88 -2.99
C PRO A 46 -5.10 -9.20 -2.63
N GLY A 47 -5.69 -10.00 -1.75
CA GLY A 47 -5.10 -11.27 -1.30
C GLY A 47 -4.27 -11.19 -0.03
N ASP A 48 -3.62 -10.05 0.23
CA ASP A 48 -2.76 -9.85 1.38
C ASP A 48 -3.61 -9.51 2.60
N SER A 49 -4.01 -10.55 3.33
CA SER A 49 -4.91 -10.44 4.47
C SER A 49 -4.17 -10.22 5.78
N ASN A 50 -2.87 -10.51 5.83
CA ASN A 50 -2.02 -10.21 6.98
C ASN A 50 -1.26 -8.87 6.85
N ALA A 51 -1.38 -8.19 5.70
CA ALA A 51 -0.73 -6.93 5.35
C ALA A 51 0.82 -7.00 5.36
N ASP A 52 1.39 -8.15 5.01
CA ASP A 52 2.85 -8.35 4.94
C ASP A 52 3.45 -8.02 3.55
N GLY A 53 2.61 -7.60 2.60
CA GLY A 53 2.97 -7.22 1.24
C GLY A 53 3.09 -8.41 0.29
N VAL A 54 2.76 -9.63 0.73
CA VAL A 54 2.88 -10.86 -0.06
C VAL A 54 1.59 -11.65 0.05
N PHE A 55 0.95 -11.94 -1.08
CA PHE A 55 -0.16 -12.89 -1.10
C PHE A 55 0.37 -14.33 -1.16
N ASP A 56 0.32 -15.04 -0.04
CA ASP A 56 0.77 -16.44 0.05
C ASP A 56 -0.19 -17.36 0.84
N GLN A 57 0.28 -18.55 1.20
CA GLN A 57 -0.53 -19.54 1.93
C GLN A 57 -0.98 -19.03 3.32
N ARG A 58 -0.22 -18.14 3.96
CA ARG A 58 -0.51 -17.60 5.30
C ARG A 58 -1.75 -16.71 5.26
N ASP A 59 -1.96 -15.94 4.19
CA ASP A 59 -3.18 -15.17 3.98
C ASP A 59 -4.39 -16.07 3.81
N LEU A 60 -4.27 -17.11 2.98
CA LEU A 60 -5.34 -18.09 2.79
C LEU A 60 -5.72 -18.76 4.11
N VAL A 61 -4.74 -19.15 4.93
CA VAL A 61 -5.00 -19.69 6.27
C VAL A 61 -5.71 -18.66 7.15
N ALA A 62 -5.28 -17.39 7.14
CA ALA A 62 -5.89 -16.33 7.94
C ALA A 62 -7.36 -16.09 7.59
N VAL A 63 -7.71 -15.98 6.30
CA VAL A 63 -9.11 -15.75 5.87
C VAL A 63 -10.01 -16.94 6.14
N PHE A 64 -9.50 -18.17 6.00
CA PHE A 64 -10.29 -19.36 6.34
C PHE A 64 -10.46 -19.54 7.86
N GLN A 65 -9.48 -19.11 8.67
CA GLN A 65 -9.62 -19.08 10.13
C GLN A 65 -10.69 -18.10 10.60
N ALA A 66 -10.94 -17.02 9.86
CA ALA A 66 -12.06 -16.11 10.13
C ALA A 66 -13.44 -16.80 9.97
N GLY A 67 -13.50 -17.90 9.21
CA GLY A 67 -14.69 -18.75 9.10
C GLY A 67 -15.87 -18.07 8.40
N LYS A 68 -15.61 -17.10 7.52
CA LYS A 68 -16.64 -16.33 6.79
C LYS A 68 -16.91 -16.81 5.37
N TYR A 69 -16.07 -17.70 4.84
CA TYR A 69 -16.20 -18.23 3.48
C TYR A 69 -17.57 -18.87 3.22
N GLU A 70 -18.32 -18.34 2.26
CA GLU A 70 -19.66 -18.83 1.85
C GLU A 70 -20.70 -18.84 3.01
N THR A 71 -20.55 -17.94 4.00
CA THR A 71 -21.45 -17.88 5.17
C THR A 71 -22.46 -16.73 5.15
N ASP A 72 -22.48 -15.92 4.09
CA ASP A 72 -23.27 -14.68 3.95
C ASP A 72 -23.04 -13.60 5.03
N ARG A 73 -22.08 -13.81 5.93
CA ARG A 73 -21.69 -12.84 6.96
C ARG A 73 -20.81 -11.76 6.36
N VAL A 74 -20.95 -10.55 6.91
CA VAL A 74 -20.12 -9.41 6.49
C VAL A 74 -18.65 -9.74 6.76
N ALA A 75 -17.83 -9.73 5.72
CA ALA A 75 -16.38 -9.92 5.79
C ALA A 75 -15.67 -8.57 5.57
N THR A 76 -14.55 -8.40 6.24
CA THR A 76 -13.61 -7.30 5.98
C THR A 76 -12.52 -7.79 5.01
N TRP A 77 -11.69 -6.86 4.53
CA TRP A 77 -10.54 -7.18 3.66
C TRP A 77 -9.60 -8.25 4.25
N ALA A 78 -9.26 -8.12 5.54
CA ALA A 78 -8.43 -9.08 6.28
C ALA A 78 -9.12 -10.44 6.49
N GLU A 79 -10.43 -10.52 6.26
CA GLU A 79 -11.23 -11.73 6.37
C GLU A 79 -11.64 -12.30 5.00
N GLY A 80 -11.16 -11.71 3.89
CA GLY A 80 -11.30 -12.24 2.53
C GLY A 80 -12.22 -11.47 1.58
N ASP A 81 -12.82 -10.34 1.98
CA ASP A 81 -13.59 -9.47 1.08
C ASP A 81 -12.66 -8.60 0.23
N TRP A 82 -12.11 -9.19 -0.84
CA TRP A 82 -11.11 -8.54 -1.70
C TRP A 82 -11.75 -7.83 -2.90
N ASN A 83 -13.00 -8.13 -3.23
CA ASN A 83 -13.77 -7.39 -4.23
C ASN A 83 -14.52 -6.18 -3.62
N GLY A 84 -14.65 -6.10 -2.29
CA GLY A 84 -15.28 -5.02 -1.53
C GLY A 84 -16.82 -5.07 -1.54
N ASP A 85 -17.42 -6.23 -1.79
CA ASP A 85 -18.87 -6.44 -1.78
C ASP A 85 -19.43 -6.76 -0.39
N GLY A 86 -18.55 -6.90 0.61
CA GLY A 86 -18.88 -7.20 1.99
C GLY A 86 -19.02 -8.70 2.28
N ARG A 87 -18.69 -9.60 1.35
CA ARG A 87 -18.75 -11.06 1.52
C ARG A 87 -17.39 -11.66 1.19
N PHE A 88 -17.07 -12.79 1.83
CA PHE A 88 -15.95 -13.63 1.40
C PHE A 88 -16.52 -14.89 0.74
N ASN A 89 -16.40 -14.97 -0.58
CA ASN A 89 -16.93 -16.08 -1.36
C ASN A 89 -16.00 -16.47 -2.52
N SER A 90 -16.47 -17.37 -3.38
CA SER A 90 -15.68 -17.86 -4.51
C SER A 90 -15.31 -16.77 -5.53
N GLU A 91 -16.04 -15.66 -5.61
CA GLU A 91 -15.74 -14.53 -6.50
C GLU A 91 -14.47 -13.78 -6.05
N ASP A 92 -14.23 -13.63 -4.74
CA ASP A 92 -12.99 -13.07 -4.20
C ASP A 92 -11.77 -13.93 -4.56
N LEU A 93 -11.89 -15.25 -4.41
CA LEU A 93 -10.82 -16.19 -4.75
C LEU A 93 -10.52 -16.17 -6.25
N VAL A 94 -11.55 -16.14 -7.10
CA VAL A 94 -11.37 -16.07 -8.56
C VAL A 94 -10.74 -14.75 -8.97
N LEU A 95 -11.18 -13.63 -8.40
CA LEU A 95 -10.60 -12.31 -8.62
C LEU A 95 -9.09 -12.34 -8.32
N MET A 96 -8.71 -12.93 -7.20
CA MET A 96 -7.32 -13.05 -6.79
C MET A 96 -6.47 -13.92 -7.71
N MET A 97 -7.00 -15.06 -8.14
CA MET A 97 -6.30 -15.89 -9.11
C MET A 97 -6.15 -15.21 -10.48
N GLN A 98 -7.12 -14.38 -10.88
CA GLN A 98 -7.03 -13.60 -12.13
C GLN A 98 -5.97 -12.50 -12.06
N LEU A 99 -5.74 -11.91 -10.89
CA LEU A 99 -4.67 -10.93 -10.67
C LEU A 99 -3.27 -11.58 -10.67
N GLY A 100 -3.18 -12.89 -10.40
CA GLY A 100 -1.94 -13.65 -10.52
C GLY A 100 -0.87 -13.28 -9.49
N THR A 101 -1.28 -12.78 -8.32
CA THR A 101 -0.36 -12.31 -7.27
C THR A 101 0.08 -13.41 -6.29
N TYR A 102 -0.44 -14.63 -6.41
CA TYR A 102 -0.13 -15.72 -5.47
C TYR A 102 1.33 -16.15 -5.57
N ASN A 103 2.06 -16.08 -4.45
CA ASN A 103 3.51 -16.28 -4.37
C ASN A 103 4.30 -15.37 -5.33
N ALA A 104 3.72 -14.27 -5.79
CA ALA A 104 4.51 -13.25 -6.45
C ALA A 104 5.54 -12.73 -5.44
N ALA A 105 6.79 -12.53 -5.89
CA ALA A 105 7.81 -11.94 -5.04
C ALA A 105 7.26 -10.65 -4.41
N PRO A 106 7.60 -10.34 -3.14
CA PRO A 106 7.20 -9.10 -2.50
C PRO A 106 7.46 -7.98 -3.49
N ASN A 107 6.44 -7.16 -3.76
CA ASN A 107 6.57 -6.06 -4.70
C ASN A 107 7.87 -5.32 -4.34
N PRO A 108 8.83 -5.09 -5.27
CA PRO A 108 10.11 -4.48 -4.91
C PRO A 108 9.93 -3.18 -4.12
N ILE A 109 8.82 -2.47 -4.32
CA ILE A 109 8.40 -1.31 -3.52
C ILE A 109 8.20 -1.67 -2.04
N ALA A 110 7.57 -2.81 -1.71
CA ALA A 110 7.44 -3.33 -0.35
C ALA A 110 8.77 -3.73 0.30
N ALA A 111 9.62 -4.41 -0.48
CA ALA A 111 10.95 -4.79 -0.03
C ALA A 111 11.88 -3.56 0.18
N GLU A 112 11.64 -2.47 -0.56
CA GLU A 112 12.42 -1.24 -0.51
C GLU A 112 11.89 -0.25 0.56
N MET A 113 10.58 -0.24 0.87
CA MET A 113 10.00 0.58 1.93
C MET A 113 10.09 -0.02 3.35
N GLY A 114 10.51 -1.28 3.48
CA GLY A 114 10.91 -1.86 4.77
C GLY A 114 12.21 -1.26 5.35
N GLU A 115 12.94 -0.47 4.57
CA GLU A 115 14.05 0.36 5.03
C GLU A 115 13.65 1.85 5.00
N PRO A 116 13.80 2.62 6.11
CA PRO A 116 13.51 4.05 6.09
C PRO A 116 14.62 4.77 5.33
N ALA A 117 14.43 5.00 4.03
CA ALA A 117 15.34 5.76 3.19
C ALA A 117 14.78 7.17 2.92
N GLU A 118 15.43 8.16 3.53
CA GLU A 118 15.31 9.57 3.15
C GLU A 118 16.26 9.86 1.97
N GLU A 119 15.83 10.75 1.08
CA GLU A 119 16.65 11.52 0.12
C GLU A 119 17.03 10.93 -1.26
N GLN A 120 16.40 9.84 -1.73
CA GLN A 120 16.33 9.54 -3.18
C GLN A 120 14.92 9.26 -3.72
N GLY A 121 13.94 9.05 -2.84
CA GLY A 121 12.56 8.77 -3.22
C GLY A 121 11.81 9.98 -3.79
N GLU A 122 12.10 11.20 -3.31
CA GLU A 122 11.29 12.38 -3.64
C GLU A 122 11.35 12.76 -5.13
N ASN A 123 12.52 12.67 -5.78
CA ASN A 123 12.62 12.98 -7.22
C ASN A 123 11.96 11.92 -8.11
N LYS A 124 11.95 10.65 -7.71
CA LYS A 124 11.27 9.57 -8.46
C LYS A 124 9.76 9.59 -8.25
N LEU A 125 9.31 9.85 -7.02
CA LEU A 125 7.89 10.04 -6.68
C LEU A 125 7.31 11.29 -7.36
N GLN A 126 8.04 12.41 -7.37
CA GLN A 126 7.61 13.61 -8.09
C GLN A 126 7.58 13.38 -9.61
N SER A 127 8.57 12.68 -10.17
CA SER A 127 8.58 12.34 -11.61
C SER A 127 7.45 11.39 -12.00
N PHE A 128 7.14 10.40 -11.15
CA PHE A 128 6.05 9.46 -11.37
C PHE A 128 4.68 10.11 -11.15
N ALA A 129 4.52 10.94 -10.12
CA ALA A 129 3.32 11.73 -9.87
C ALA A 129 3.07 12.72 -11.03
N ALA A 130 4.10 13.37 -11.55
CA ALA A 130 4.01 14.21 -12.74
C ALA A 130 3.59 13.40 -13.97
N MET A 131 4.17 12.22 -14.18
CA MET A 131 3.80 11.32 -15.29
C MET A 131 2.33 10.85 -15.19
N MET A 132 1.86 10.47 -14.00
CA MET A 132 0.50 10.01 -13.77
C MET A 132 -0.51 11.16 -13.85
N SER A 133 -0.17 12.33 -13.33
CA SER A 133 -0.98 13.55 -13.45
C SER A 133 -1.13 13.96 -14.92
N ASN A 134 -0.07 13.82 -15.72
CA ASN A 134 -0.13 14.03 -17.17
C ASN A 134 -1.05 13.01 -17.86
N ARG A 135 -0.97 11.71 -17.53
CA ARG A 135 -1.86 10.69 -18.11
C ARG A 135 -3.32 10.85 -17.71
N ILE A 136 -3.59 11.21 -16.46
CA ILE A 136 -4.95 11.49 -15.98
C ILE A 136 -5.50 12.71 -16.70
N ARG A 137 -4.69 13.75 -16.87
CA ARG A 137 -5.03 14.95 -17.64
C ARG A 137 -5.29 14.64 -19.11
N GLU A 138 -4.40 13.92 -19.78
CA GLU A 138 -4.59 13.49 -21.18
C GLU A 138 -5.87 12.67 -21.36
N ARG A 139 -6.21 11.80 -20.40
CA ARG A 139 -7.44 10.99 -20.45
C ARG A 139 -8.70 11.81 -20.14
N ALA A 140 -8.62 12.75 -19.20
CA ALA A 140 -9.70 13.67 -18.90
C ALA A 140 -9.97 14.61 -20.09
N GLU A 141 -8.90 15.10 -20.74
CA GLU A 141 -8.97 15.87 -22.00
C GLU A 141 -9.60 15.01 -23.10
N ALA A 142 -9.17 13.76 -23.30
CA ALA A 142 -9.77 12.87 -24.29
C ALA A 142 -11.26 12.57 -24.02
N MET A 143 -11.67 12.39 -22.76
CA MET A 143 -13.08 12.19 -22.40
C MET A 143 -13.90 13.47 -22.60
N ARG A 144 -13.33 14.62 -22.24
CA ARG A 144 -13.94 15.93 -22.46
C ARG A 144 -14.12 16.22 -23.95
N ASP A 145 -13.11 15.95 -24.76
CA ASP A 145 -13.14 16.18 -26.21
C ASP A 145 -14.13 15.22 -26.89
N ALA A 146 -14.18 13.95 -26.47
CA ALA A 146 -15.18 12.99 -26.96
C ALA A 146 -16.62 13.39 -26.55
N PHE A 147 -16.80 13.94 -25.36
CA PHE A 147 -18.08 14.48 -24.91
C PHE A 147 -18.50 15.69 -25.77
N PHE A 148 -17.59 16.65 -25.99
CA PHE A 148 -17.87 17.82 -26.82
C PHE A 148 -18.11 17.47 -28.29
N GLN A 149 -17.37 16.52 -28.85
CA GLN A 149 -17.60 16.04 -30.21
C GLN A 149 -19.01 15.44 -30.35
N ARG A 150 -19.44 14.64 -29.37
CA ARG A 150 -20.79 14.07 -29.38
C ARG A 150 -21.87 15.16 -29.27
N MET A 151 -21.66 16.15 -28.41
CA MET A 151 -22.56 17.29 -28.27
C MET A 151 -22.60 18.13 -29.57
N GLU A 152 -21.48 18.28 -30.30
CA GLU A 152 -21.44 18.91 -31.62
C GLU A 152 -22.26 18.14 -32.66
N GLU A 153 -22.12 16.81 -32.69
CA GLU A 153 -22.86 15.92 -33.57
C GLU A 153 -24.38 15.94 -33.28
N GLU A 154 -24.76 16.17 -32.03
CA GLU A 154 -26.15 16.32 -31.56
C GLU A 154 -26.67 17.78 -31.68
N GLY A 155 -25.86 18.71 -32.19
CA GLY A 155 -26.28 20.10 -32.47
C GLY A 155 -26.25 21.06 -31.28
N ALA A 156 -25.45 20.77 -30.25
CA ALA A 156 -25.33 21.59 -29.05
C ALA A 156 -24.69 22.94 -29.28
N ASP A 157 -25.17 23.94 -28.53
CA ASP A 157 -24.46 25.21 -28.36
C ASP A 157 -23.22 24.99 -27.49
N LEU A 158 -22.15 24.53 -28.13
CA LEU A 158 -20.87 24.28 -27.49
C LEU A 158 -20.19 25.55 -27.00
N ASP A 159 -20.43 26.67 -27.67
CA ASP A 159 -19.83 27.95 -27.29
C ASP A 159 -20.46 28.44 -25.98
N GLY A 160 -21.78 28.36 -25.85
CA GLY A 160 -22.48 28.62 -24.59
C GLY A 160 -22.06 27.68 -23.46
N LEU A 161 -21.88 26.37 -23.75
CA LEU A 161 -21.47 25.40 -22.72
C LEU A 161 -20.03 25.62 -22.27
N LYS A 162 -19.12 25.95 -23.18
CA LYS A 162 -17.72 26.29 -22.85
C LYS A 162 -17.65 27.58 -22.04
N GLU A 163 -18.39 28.61 -22.43
CA GLU A 163 -18.47 29.88 -21.70
C GLU A 163 -19.04 29.67 -20.28
N ALA A 164 -20.07 28.83 -20.12
CA ALA A 164 -20.63 28.50 -18.82
C ALA A 164 -19.65 27.70 -17.93
N ILE A 165 -18.88 26.76 -18.51
CA ILE A 165 -17.84 26.01 -17.80
C ILE A 165 -16.69 26.92 -17.37
N GLU A 166 -16.21 27.80 -18.26
CA GLU A 166 -15.12 28.74 -17.96
C GLU A 166 -15.50 29.74 -16.86
N ASN A 167 -16.77 30.15 -16.80
CA ASN A 167 -17.29 31.04 -15.76
C ASN A 167 -17.75 30.32 -14.49
N HIS A 168 -17.66 28.98 -14.43
CA HIS A 168 -18.20 28.16 -13.34
C HIS A 168 -19.70 28.40 -13.07
N ASP A 169 -20.47 28.71 -14.12
CA ASP A 169 -21.92 28.97 -14.04
C ASP A 169 -22.70 27.65 -14.16
N PHE A 170 -22.89 26.99 -13.01
CA PHE A 170 -23.57 25.69 -12.94
C PHE A 170 -25.04 25.76 -13.36
N ASP A 171 -25.70 26.92 -13.22
CA ASP A 171 -27.09 27.10 -13.63
C ASP A 171 -27.20 27.20 -15.15
N ALA A 172 -26.29 27.94 -15.80
CA ALA A 172 -26.19 27.98 -17.26
C ALA A 172 -25.83 26.60 -17.86
N ILE A 173 -24.91 25.85 -17.24
CA ILE A 173 -24.61 24.47 -17.64
C ILE A 173 -25.87 23.60 -17.57
N ARG A 174 -26.66 23.73 -16.50
CA ARG A 174 -27.88 22.96 -16.29
C ARG A 174 -28.95 23.30 -17.32
N GLU A 175 -29.16 24.58 -17.62
CA GLU A 175 -30.14 25.03 -18.61
C GLU A 175 -29.77 24.56 -20.03
N LEU A 176 -28.50 24.67 -20.41
CA LEU A 176 -27.98 24.17 -21.69
C LEU A 176 -28.13 22.65 -21.82
N MET A 177 -27.87 21.90 -20.73
CA MET A 177 -28.03 20.44 -20.72
C MET A 177 -29.50 20.00 -20.65
N ALA A 178 -30.41 20.81 -20.11
CA ALA A 178 -31.83 20.51 -20.06
C ALA A 178 -32.50 20.59 -21.45
N GLY A 179 -32.00 21.46 -22.32
CA GLY A 179 -32.45 21.55 -23.72
C GLY A 179 -32.26 20.25 -24.52
N PHE A 180 -31.26 19.44 -24.14
CA PHE A 180 -30.93 18.17 -24.81
C PHE A 180 -31.88 17.01 -24.51
N ASN A 181 -32.64 17.07 -23.42
CA ASN A 181 -33.48 15.94 -22.98
C ASN A 181 -34.91 15.95 -23.56
N ASN A 182 -35.31 16.97 -24.32
CA ASN A 182 -36.74 17.20 -24.63
C ASN A 182 -37.21 16.75 -26.03
N GLU A 183 -36.37 16.19 -26.90
CA GLU A 183 -36.79 15.92 -28.30
C GLU A 183 -37.37 14.53 -28.59
N ASP A 184 -37.34 13.56 -27.67
CA ASP A 184 -37.79 12.17 -27.95
C ASP A 184 -39.01 11.67 -27.13
N GLU A 185 -39.75 12.53 -26.42
CA GLU A 185 -40.94 12.10 -25.66
C GLU A 185 -42.23 11.91 -26.51
N ASN A 186 -42.13 11.88 -27.83
CA ASN A 186 -43.31 11.77 -28.69
C ASN A 186 -43.28 10.54 -29.60
N GLU A 187 -43.21 9.33 -29.02
CA GLU A 187 -43.92 8.18 -29.59
C GLU A 187 -44.10 7.04 -28.58
N THR A 188 -45.38 6.71 -28.36
CA THR A 188 -45.94 5.53 -27.66
C THR A 188 -46.01 5.58 -26.13
N ASN A 189 -47.17 6.02 -25.65
CA ASN A 189 -47.78 5.60 -24.40
C ASN A 189 -47.81 4.06 -24.34
N ASP A 190 -46.91 3.46 -23.58
CA ASP A 190 -47.18 2.24 -22.84
C ASP A 190 -46.47 2.34 -21.49
N GLU A 191 -47.22 2.09 -20.44
CA GLU A 191 -46.86 2.22 -19.03
C GLU A 191 -45.66 1.31 -18.66
N GLU A 192 -44.42 1.79 -18.76
CA GLU A 192 -43.27 1.18 -18.09
C GLU A 192 -42.31 2.27 -17.56
N GLU A 193 -42.15 2.23 -16.23
CA GLU A 193 -41.21 2.89 -15.33
C GLU A 193 -40.24 3.96 -15.90
N ASN A 194 -40.46 5.17 -15.39
CA ASN A 194 -39.66 6.39 -15.48
C ASN A 194 -38.18 6.15 -15.12
N GLU A 195 -37.37 5.73 -16.09
CA GLU A 195 -35.91 5.69 -16.01
C GLU A 195 -35.32 7.03 -16.46
N GLY A 196 -35.16 7.97 -15.51
CA GLY A 196 -34.45 9.23 -15.75
C GLY A 196 -33.08 9.01 -16.40
N SER A 197 -32.63 10.01 -17.18
CA SER A 197 -31.43 9.90 -18.00
C SER A 197 -30.19 9.56 -17.15
N LEU A 198 -29.24 8.82 -17.74
CA LEU A 198 -28.00 8.42 -17.08
C LEU A 198 -27.27 9.62 -16.45
N VAL A 199 -27.37 10.78 -17.09
CA VAL A 199 -26.75 12.05 -16.68
C VAL A 199 -27.43 12.57 -15.40
N GLU A 200 -28.76 12.60 -15.35
CA GLU A 200 -29.51 13.03 -14.18
C GLU A 200 -29.26 12.11 -12.97
N ARG A 201 -29.17 10.78 -13.21
CA ARG A 201 -28.76 9.81 -12.19
C ARG A 201 -27.32 10.00 -11.71
N LEU A 202 -26.40 10.41 -12.59
CA LEU A 202 -25.00 10.64 -12.24
C LEU A 202 -24.84 11.91 -11.38
N PHE A 203 -25.49 13.01 -11.79
CA PHE A 203 -25.41 14.28 -11.08
C PHE A 203 -26.17 14.27 -9.76
N SER A 204 -27.34 13.63 -9.66
CA SER A 204 -28.01 13.44 -8.36
C SER A 204 -27.14 12.62 -7.41
N ARG A 205 -26.47 11.55 -7.87
CA ARG A 205 -25.55 10.79 -7.01
C ARG A 205 -24.32 11.60 -6.58
N ILE A 206 -23.79 12.47 -7.43
CA ILE A 206 -22.65 13.32 -7.07
C ILE A 206 -23.08 14.38 -6.03
N GLY A 207 -24.23 15.03 -6.24
CA GLY A 207 -24.80 16.00 -5.30
C GLY A 207 -25.15 15.37 -3.95
N GLU A 208 -25.89 14.26 -3.96
CA GLU A 208 -26.24 13.50 -2.75
C GLU A 208 -25.00 13.02 -1.98
N ARG A 209 -23.93 12.64 -2.70
CA ARG A 209 -22.69 12.19 -2.06
C ARG A 209 -21.87 13.34 -1.48
N ALA A 210 -21.83 14.49 -2.14
CA ALA A 210 -21.22 15.70 -1.60
C ALA A 210 -21.95 16.18 -0.34
N GLU A 211 -23.28 16.18 -0.37
CA GLU A 211 -24.12 16.60 0.75
C GLU A 211 -24.10 15.59 1.91
N SER A 212 -24.04 14.28 1.62
CA SER A 212 -23.83 13.24 2.62
C SER A 212 -22.45 13.32 3.28
N LEU A 213 -21.40 13.62 2.51
CA LEU A 213 -20.06 13.84 3.07
C LEU A 213 -20.04 15.09 3.95
N ARG A 214 -20.70 16.17 3.52
CA ARG A 214 -20.87 17.40 4.31
C ARG A 214 -21.58 17.13 5.64
N GLU A 215 -22.69 16.41 5.62
CA GLU A 215 -23.44 16.06 6.84
C GLU A 215 -22.62 15.16 7.77
N LYS A 216 -21.91 14.17 7.23
CA LYS A 216 -21.02 13.30 8.02
C LYS A 216 -19.86 14.07 8.64
N PHE A 217 -19.24 14.98 7.89
CA PHE A 217 -18.15 15.81 8.40
C PHE A 217 -18.62 16.87 9.40
N ALA A 218 -19.84 17.41 9.26
CA ALA A 218 -20.40 18.37 10.21
C ALA A 218 -20.83 17.70 11.53
N ASN A 219 -21.41 16.50 11.44
CA ASN A 219 -21.99 15.80 12.59
C ASN A 219 -21.02 14.84 13.30
N ALA A 220 -19.88 14.50 12.70
CA ALA A 220 -18.85 13.73 13.39
C ALA A 220 -18.31 14.53 14.58
N GLU A 221 -18.40 13.96 15.78
CA GLU A 221 -17.60 14.45 16.90
C GLU A 221 -16.12 14.37 16.48
N PRO A 222 -15.35 15.47 16.64
CA PRO A 222 -13.95 15.43 16.29
C PRO A 222 -13.28 14.35 17.15
N PRO A 223 -12.37 13.53 16.58
CA PRO A 223 -11.51 12.67 17.37
C PRO A 223 -10.91 13.47 18.53
N GLU A 224 -10.89 12.89 19.74
CA GLU A 224 -10.41 13.58 20.93
C GLU A 224 -9.08 14.28 20.65
N GLY A 225 -9.11 15.61 20.74
CA GLY A 225 -7.95 16.47 20.57
C GLY A 225 -7.83 17.18 19.21
N ILE A 226 -8.57 16.90 18.14
CA ILE A 226 -8.38 17.73 16.92
C ILE A 226 -8.67 19.22 17.26
N ASN A 227 -7.73 20.10 16.91
CA ASN A 227 -7.87 21.52 17.12
C ASN A 227 -9.11 22.01 16.34
N THR A 228 -10.10 22.55 17.07
CA THR A 228 -11.35 23.04 16.45
C THR A 228 -11.08 24.11 15.40
N GLU A 229 -9.99 24.86 15.51
CA GLU A 229 -9.56 25.86 14.54
C GLU A 229 -9.02 25.23 13.25
N ALA A 230 -8.13 24.23 13.34
CA ALA A 230 -7.60 23.53 12.16
C ALA A 230 -8.70 22.81 11.37
N ARG A 231 -9.67 22.23 12.09
CA ARG A 231 -10.87 21.63 11.47
C ARG A 231 -11.71 22.68 10.75
N GLN A 232 -11.93 23.85 11.37
CA GLN A 232 -12.70 24.92 10.74
C GLN A 232 -12.02 25.43 9.47
N LYS A 233 -10.69 25.62 9.49
CA LYS A 233 -9.91 26.00 8.30
C LYS A 233 -10.06 24.99 7.15
N LEU A 234 -10.05 23.69 7.46
CA LEU A 234 -10.24 22.65 6.46
C LEU A 234 -11.67 22.68 5.90
N LEU A 235 -12.68 22.89 6.74
CA LEU A 235 -14.08 23.02 6.30
C LEU A 235 -14.26 24.25 5.39
N ASP A 236 -13.73 25.41 5.79
CA ASP A 236 -13.79 26.64 5.00
C ASP A 236 -13.08 26.47 3.64
N ALA A 237 -11.96 25.75 3.61
CA ALA A 237 -11.24 25.41 2.38
C ALA A 237 -11.99 24.43 1.48
N VAL A 238 -12.73 23.47 2.05
CA VAL A 238 -13.57 22.56 1.28
C VAL A 238 -14.79 23.28 0.71
N GLU A 239 -15.40 24.19 1.49
CA GLU A 239 -16.54 25.00 1.05
C GLU A 239 -16.17 25.99 -0.07
N SER A 240 -14.94 26.50 -0.08
CA SER A 240 -14.46 27.36 -1.17
C SER A 240 -14.16 26.61 -2.46
N GLY A 241 -14.04 25.28 -2.43
CA GLY A 241 -13.61 24.46 -3.57
C GLY A 241 -12.16 24.70 -3.99
N ASP A 242 -11.40 25.49 -3.23
CA ASP A 242 -10.01 25.83 -3.55
C ASP A 242 -9.07 24.70 -3.12
N ARG A 243 -8.56 24.00 -4.14
CA ARG A 243 -7.67 22.86 -3.96
C ARG A 243 -6.39 23.20 -3.20
N GLU A 244 -5.84 24.41 -3.37
CA GLU A 244 -4.61 24.81 -2.68
C GLU A 244 -4.87 25.06 -1.20
N LEU A 245 -5.97 25.71 -0.86
CA LEU A 245 -6.39 25.91 0.53
C LEU A 245 -6.64 24.58 1.26
N ILE A 246 -7.24 23.60 0.57
CA ILE A 246 -7.47 22.26 1.15
C ILE A 246 -6.15 21.57 1.48
N GLN A 247 -5.15 21.66 0.58
CA GLN A 247 -3.83 21.05 0.80
C GLN A 247 -3.08 21.71 1.96
N VAL A 248 -3.12 23.04 2.04
CA VAL A 248 -2.47 23.79 3.14
C VAL A 248 -3.12 23.45 4.48
N ALA A 249 -4.46 23.51 4.57
CA ALA A 249 -5.19 23.20 5.79
C ALA A 249 -4.97 21.75 6.26
N TRP A 250 -4.91 20.80 5.32
CA TRP A 250 -4.61 19.40 5.63
C TRP A 250 -3.19 19.21 6.17
N LYS A 251 -2.20 19.89 5.59
CA LYS A 251 -0.81 19.83 6.04
C LYS A 251 -0.65 20.40 7.45
N GLU A 252 -1.23 21.58 7.72
CA GLU A 252 -1.21 22.20 9.05
C GLU A 252 -1.83 21.27 10.11
N MET A 253 -2.97 20.64 9.80
CA MET A 253 -3.64 19.70 10.70
C MET A 253 -2.77 18.48 11.04
N ASN A 254 -2.02 17.94 10.06
CA ASN A 254 -1.12 16.82 10.29
C ASN A 254 0.11 17.21 11.11
N GLU A 255 0.70 18.37 10.86
CA GLU A 255 1.85 18.87 11.63
C GLU A 255 1.48 19.07 13.11
N GLU A 256 0.31 19.63 13.40
CA GLU A 256 -0.19 19.78 14.77
C GLU A 256 -0.40 18.42 15.46
N GLN A 257 -0.95 17.42 14.76
CA GLN A 257 -1.11 16.07 15.31
C GLN A 257 0.23 15.41 15.62
N VAL A 258 1.22 15.55 14.73
CA VAL A 258 2.58 15.00 14.94
C VAL A 258 3.24 15.67 16.14
N GLU A 259 3.19 17.00 16.25
CA GLU A 259 3.82 17.70 17.37
C GLU A 259 3.16 17.36 18.71
N ARG A 260 1.85 17.12 18.71
CA ARG A 260 1.16 16.62 19.91
C ARG A 260 1.58 15.22 20.28
N HIS A 261 1.70 14.28 19.33
CA HIS A 261 2.20 12.94 19.63
C HIS A 261 3.62 13.00 20.21
N ARG A 262 4.49 13.86 19.65
CA ARG A 262 5.83 14.12 20.21
C ARG A 262 5.78 14.67 21.62
N LYS A 263 4.86 15.60 21.91
CA LYS A 263 4.66 16.15 23.25
C LYS A 263 4.16 15.08 24.22
N ASN A 264 3.11 14.34 23.87
CA ASN A 264 2.57 13.25 24.69
C ASN A 264 3.63 12.18 24.98
N PHE A 265 4.47 11.85 23.98
CA PHE A 265 5.56 10.91 24.16
C PHE A 265 6.64 11.45 25.11
N ARG A 266 7.04 12.72 24.98
CA ARG A 266 7.95 13.38 25.95
C ARG A 266 7.37 13.38 27.36
N ASP A 267 6.10 13.75 27.51
CA ASP A 267 5.42 13.78 28.81
C ASP A 267 5.34 12.35 29.41
N LYS A 268 5.10 11.32 28.58
CA LYS A 268 5.12 9.91 28.99
C LYS A 268 6.51 9.45 29.44
N ILE A 269 7.56 9.90 28.77
CA ILE A 269 8.94 9.62 29.16
C ILE A 269 9.24 10.26 30.52
N GLU A 270 8.87 11.52 30.75
CA GLU A 270 9.06 12.18 32.04
C GLU A 270 8.22 11.56 33.16
N GLU A 271 6.99 11.15 32.85
CA GLU A 271 6.16 10.34 33.75
C GLU A 271 6.88 9.03 34.11
N TRP A 272 7.35 8.26 33.13
CA TRP A 272 8.08 7.00 33.37
C TRP A 272 9.41 7.17 34.10
N LYS A 273 10.11 8.29 33.89
CA LYS A 273 11.28 8.68 34.69
C LYS A 273 10.87 8.92 36.14
N SER A 274 9.79 9.68 36.39
CA SER A 274 9.31 9.96 37.74
C SER A 274 8.80 8.71 38.48
N GLU A 275 8.26 7.74 37.73
CA GLU A 275 7.81 6.44 38.24
C GLU A 275 8.95 5.43 38.46
N GLY A 276 10.20 5.75 38.08
CA GLY A 276 11.34 4.83 38.14
C GLY A 276 11.21 3.63 37.19
N ARG A 277 10.35 3.74 36.17
CA ARG A 277 10.10 2.68 35.16
C ARG A 277 11.08 2.73 34.01
N LEU A 278 11.57 3.93 33.70
CA LEU A 278 12.77 4.09 32.90
C LEU A 278 13.95 4.12 33.87
N ASP A 279 14.74 3.06 33.83
CA ASP A 279 16.05 3.02 34.47
C ASP A 279 16.97 3.97 33.69
N ALA A 280 16.91 5.25 34.04
CA ALA A 280 17.71 6.31 33.43
C ALA A 280 19.20 5.97 33.52
N ASP A 281 19.61 5.29 34.60
CA ASP A 281 20.96 4.81 34.82
C ASP A 281 21.37 3.82 33.73
N ARG A 282 20.45 2.98 33.23
CA ARG A 282 20.73 2.03 32.14
C ARG A 282 20.90 2.71 30.77
N VAL A 283 20.21 3.81 30.51
CA VAL A 283 20.41 4.58 29.26
C VAL A 283 21.74 5.30 29.31
N GLU A 284 22.06 5.95 30.45
CA GLU A 284 23.35 6.59 30.67
C GLU A 284 24.52 5.59 30.63
N GLU A 285 24.35 4.40 31.20
CA GLU A 285 25.32 3.31 31.12
C GLU A 285 25.59 2.90 29.67
N ARG A 286 24.54 2.77 28.84
CA ARG A 286 24.69 2.43 27.42
C ARG A 286 25.31 3.55 26.61
N ILE A 287 24.96 4.81 26.87
CA ILE A 287 25.61 5.97 26.23
C ILE A 287 27.10 5.99 26.59
N THR A 288 27.42 5.77 27.86
CA THR A 288 28.81 5.70 28.34
C THR A 288 29.57 4.56 27.65
N ALA A 289 28.98 3.37 27.55
CA ALA A 289 29.59 2.24 26.86
C ALA A 289 29.85 2.50 25.36
N VAL A 290 28.95 3.23 24.67
CA VAL A 290 29.17 3.62 23.27
C VAL A 290 30.30 4.64 23.17
N ARG A 291 30.38 5.64 24.06
CA ARG A 291 31.49 6.60 24.10
C ARG A 291 32.83 5.94 24.37
N GLU A 292 32.89 4.99 25.30
CA GLU A 292 34.10 4.22 25.56
C GLU A 292 34.51 3.37 24.35
N ALA A 293 33.55 2.74 23.67
CA ALA A 293 33.82 2.00 22.44
C ALA A 293 34.37 2.89 21.31
N LEU A 294 33.83 4.11 21.15
CA LEU A 294 34.35 5.10 20.21
C LEU A 294 35.77 5.55 20.58
N ALA A 295 36.02 5.87 21.85
CA ALA A 295 37.34 6.28 22.34
C ALA A 295 38.41 5.19 22.18
N ASN A 296 38.01 3.93 22.32
CA ASN A 296 38.89 2.78 22.13
C ASN A 296 39.06 2.36 20.65
N GLY A 297 38.50 3.12 19.71
CA GLY A 297 38.63 2.83 18.28
C GLY A 297 37.88 1.59 17.81
N LYS A 298 36.88 1.11 18.57
CA LYS A 298 36.14 -0.13 18.25
C LYS A 298 35.34 -0.03 16.93
N PHE A 299 35.06 1.19 16.48
CA PHE A 299 34.36 1.48 15.24
C PHE A 299 35.33 2.02 14.18
N GLU A 300 36.30 1.19 13.80
CA GLU A 300 37.21 1.50 12.70
C GLU A 300 36.39 1.76 11.42
N GLY A 301 36.65 2.88 10.75
CA GLY A 301 35.96 3.24 9.50
C GLY A 301 34.95 4.38 9.60
N LEU A 302 34.61 4.87 10.81
CA LEU A 302 33.89 6.14 10.93
C LEU A 302 34.81 7.30 10.52
N ASP A 303 34.33 8.17 9.66
CA ASP A 303 35.01 9.44 9.40
C ASP A 303 34.70 10.47 10.49
N GLU A 304 35.43 11.58 10.45
CA GLU A 304 35.32 12.65 11.46
C GLU A 304 33.92 13.27 11.51
N ALA A 305 33.22 13.33 10.38
CA ALA A 305 31.86 13.87 10.30
C ALA A 305 30.83 12.93 10.97
N ALA A 306 30.89 11.63 10.67
CA ALA A 306 30.05 10.64 11.32
C ALA A 306 30.32 10.58 12.82
N LEU A 307 31.59 10.66 13.24
CA LEU A 307 31.96 10.71 14.65
C LEU A 307 31.37 11.93 15.37
N ALA A 308 31.39 13.10 14.73
CA ALA A 308 30.77 14.31 15.27
C ALA A 308 29.24 14.15 15.44
N GLN A 309 28.57 13.59 14.43
CA GLN A 309 27.12 13.36 14.47
C GLN A 309 26.72 12.32 15.53
N VAL A 310 27.52 11.26 15.72
CA VAL A 310 27.30 10.28 16.78
C VAL A 310 27.45 10.93 18.15
N ASN A 311 28.46 11.78 18.37
CA ASN A 311 28.62 12.48 19.64
C ASN A 311 27.47 13.47 19.90
N GLU A 312 27.02 14.23 18.89
CA GLU A 312 25.88 15.14 19.00
C GLU A 312 24.59 14.39 19.38
N THR A 313 24.31 13.27 18.74
CA THR A 313 23.11 12.45 19.06
C THR A 313 23.20 11.82 20.45
N LEU A 314 24.39 11.39 20.89
CA LEU A 314 24.59 10.92 22.27
C LEU A 314 24.44 12.04 23.30
N ASP A 315 24.87 13.27 23.00
CA ASP A 315 24.68 14.45 23.86
C ASP A 315 23.20 14.82 24.01
N GLN A 316 22.38 14.53 22.99
CA GLN A 316 20.92 14.66 23.04
C GLN A 316 20.23 13.50 23.79
N GLY A 317 20.98 12.47 24.20
CA GLY A 317 20.44 11.25 24.81
C GLY A 317 19.80 10.27 23.81
N ASP A 318 19.97 10.49 22.51
CA ASP A 318 19.43 9.63 21.45
C ASP A 318 20.40 8.51 21.07
N LEU A 319 20.42 7.46 21.90
CA LEU A 319 21.22 6.25 21.64
C LEU A 319 20.84 5.58 20.32
N LYS A 320 19.57 5.66 19.89
CA LYS A 320 19.10 4.99 18.67
C LYS A 320 19.61 5.73 17.44
N GLY A 321 19.54 7.06 17.44
CA GLY A 321 20.13 7.91 16.40
C GLY A 321 21.63 7.69 16.27
N ALA A 322 22.36 7.68 17.39
CA ALA A 322 23.79 7.39 17.43
C ALA A 322 24.14 6.02 16.78
N MET A 323 23.44 4.96 17.16
CA MET A 323 23.65 3.62 16.58
C MET A 323 23.31 3.55 15.09
N LYS A 324 22.32 4.32 14.63
CA LYS A 324 21.94 4.40 13.21
C LYS A 324 23.10 4.98 12.38
N VAL A 325 23.66 6.12 12.78
CA VAL A 325 24.79 6.77 12.09
C VAL A 325 25.99 5.82 12.03
N ILE A 326 26.30 5.13 13.13
CA ILE A 326 27.37 4.12 13.16
C ILE A 326 27.11 3.03 12.11
N HIS A 327 25.91 2.44 12.09
CA HIS A 327 25.58 1.38 11.15
C HIS A 327 25.62 1.83 9.69
N GLU A 328 25.08 3.02 9.39
CA GLU A 328 25.01 3.54 8.04
C GLU A 328 26.41 3.77 7.44
N GLN A 329 27.31 4.37 8.22
CA GLN A 329 28.66 4.64 7.76
C GLN A 329 29.52 3.38 7.62
N LEU A 330 29.34 2.39 8.49
CA LEU A 330 30.03 1.11 8.39
C LEU A 330 29.47 0.24 7.25
N ARG A 331 28.16 0.32 6.96
CA ARG A 331 27.51 -0.44 5.88
C ARG A 331 27.96 0.01 4.49
N GLY A 332 28.44 1.26 4.35
CA GLY A 332 28.92 1.82 3.09
C GLY A 332 30.33 1.39 2.67
N LYS A 333 31.21 0.99 3.60
CA LYS A 333 32.62 0.74 3.29
C LYS A 333 32.98 -0.72 2.98
N ASP A 334 32.11 -1.68 3.34
CA ASP A 334 32.33 -3.12 3.13
C ASP A 334 31.62 -3.69 1.89
N LYS A 335 31.17 -2.86 0.94
CA LYS A 335 30.70 -3.35 -0.37
C LYS A 335 31.87 -3.38 -1.36
N PRO A 336 32.50 -4.54 -1.64
CA PRO A 336 33.31 -4.68 -2.84
C PRO A 336 32.43 -4.38 -4.06
N ASP A 337 32.94 -3.52 -4.93
CA ASP A 337 32.31 -3.11 -6.20
C ASP A 337 32.64 -4.13 -7.30
N ASP A 338 32.35 -5.42 -7.06
CA ASP A 338 32.65 -6.50 -8.00
C ASP A 338 31.40 -7.09 -8.69
N GLY A 339 30.21 -6.53 -8.44
CA GLY A 339 28.99 -6.91 -9.16
C GLY A 339 28.51 -8.34 -8.91
N VAL A 340 29.07 -9.03 -7.91
CA VAL A 340 28.59 -10.32 -7.41
C VAL A 340 27.70 -10.05 -6.20
N ASP A 341 26.57 -10.76 -6.11
CA ASP A 341 25.60 -10.57 -5.02
C ASP A 341 26.21 -11.03 -3.68
N THR A 342 26.88 -10.09 -2.99
CA THR A 342 27.57 -10.30 -1.70
C THR A 342 26.70 -10.89 -0.59
N ARG A 343 25.37 -10.96 -0.76
CA ARG A 343 24.49 -11.66 0.18
C ARG A 343 24.56 -13.17 0.01
N VAL A 344 24.60 -13.64 -1.24
CA VAL A 344 24.70 -15.07 -1.56
C VAL A 344 26.07 -15.58 -1.09
N ASP A 345 27.14 -14.88 -1.40
CA ASP A 345 28.50 -15.26 -1.00
C ASP A 345 28.68 -15.28 0.52
N ARG A 346 28.09 -14.31 1.24
CA ARG A 346 28.12 -14.30 2.71
C ARG A 346 27.35 -15.47 3.32
N ARG A 347 26.20 -15.85 2.74
CA ARG A 347 25.44 -17.02 3.20
C ARG A 347 26.20 -18.32 2.91
N ILE A 348 26.83 -18.43 1.75
CA ILE A 348 27.68 -19.58 1.40
C ILE A 348 28.86 -19.67 2.36
N ALA A 349 29.61 -18.59 2.58
CA ALA A 349 30.75 -18.58 3.50
C ALA A 349 30.36 -18.92 4.95
N TRP A 350 29.23 -18.39 5.42
CA TRP A 350 28.68 -18.73 6.73
C TRP A 350 28.29 -20.21 6.83
N GLY A 351 27.63 -20.75 5.79
CA GLY A 351 27.23 -22.15 5.71
C GLY A 351 28.44 -23.09 5.72
N ILE A 352 29.48 -22.78 4.94
CA ILE A 352 30.74 -23.55 4.90
C ILE A 352 31.35 -23.62 6.30
N LYS A 353 31.49 -22.49 6.99
CA LYS A 353 32.05 -22.44 8.35
C LYS A 353 31.28 -23.31 9.35
N HIS A 354 29.96 -23.39 9.22
CA HIS A 354 29.13 -24.24 10.09
C HIS A 354 29.29 -25.72 9.78
N ILE A 355 29.42 -26.09 8.51
CA ILE A 355 29.68 -27.47 8.09
C ILE A 355 31.06 -27.90 8.58
N GLU A 356 32.09 -27.06 8.43
CA GLU A 356 33.44 -27.32 8.95
C GLU A 356 33.41 -27.53 10.47
N ALA A 357 32.72 -26.68 11.23
CA ALA A 357 32.57 -26.86 12.67
C ALA A 357 31.80 -28.14 13.04
N ALA A 358 30.84 -28.56 12.22
CA ALA A 358 30.12 -29.82 12.40
C ALA A 358 31.02 -31.04 12.12
N VAL A 359 31.91 -30.95 11.13
CA VAL A 359 32.94 -31.97 10.85
C VAL A 359 33.95 -32.05 11.99
N GLU A 360 34.48 -30.92 12.45
CA GLU A 360 35.44 -30.85 13.55
C GLU A 360 34.88 -31.42 14.87
N SER A 361 33.60 -31.19 15.13
CA SER A 361 32.91 -31.74 16.32
C SER A 361 32.47 -33.21 16.17
N GLY A 362 32.70 -33.84 15.02
CA GLY A 362 32.27 -35.22 14.75
C GLY A 362 30.75 -35.37 14.56
N ARG A 363 30.02 -34.26 14.35
CA ARG A 363 28.57 -34.25 14.07
C ARG A 363 28.27 -34.64 12.62
N ILE A 364 29.20 -34.46 11.72
CA ILE A 364 29.13 -34.94 10.33
C ILE A 364 30.48 -35.60 10.04
N ASP A 365 30.50 -36.72 9.32
CA ASP A 365 31.78 -37.27 8.86
C ASP A 365 32.41 -36.35 7.79
N ALA A 366 33.72 -36.49 7.56
CA ALA A 366 34.45 -35.60 6.66
C ALA A 366 33.96 -35.67 5.22
N GLU A 367 33.46 -36.83 4.76
CA GLU A 367 32.95 -37.02 3.40
C GLU A 367 31.62 -36.29 3.20
N GLY A 368 30.68 -36.45 4.15
CA GLY A 368 29.42 -35.73 4.17
C GLY A 368 29.61 -34.21 4.24
N GLY A 369 30.57 -33.75 5.04
CA GLY A 369 30.94 -32.33 5.10
C GLY A 369 31.43 -31.78 3.77
N GLN A 370 32.31 -32.50 3.07
CA GLN A 370 32.81 -32.09 1.74
C GLN A 370 31.69 -32.04 0.69
N GLN A 371 30.75 -33.00 0.70
CA GLN A 371 29.62 -33.02 -0.23
C GLN A 371 28.68 -31.82 -0.02
N LEU A 372 28.41 -31.46 1.25
CA LEU A 372 27.59 -30.29 1.59
C LEU A 372 28.26 -28.97 1.18
N ILE A 373 29.57 -28.83 1.41
CA ILE A 373 30.35 -27.65 1.00
C ILE A 373 30.31 -27.53 -0.53
N ALA A 374 30.55 -28.61 -1.26
CA ALA A 374 30.51 -28.60 -2.73
C ALA A 374 29.14 -28.18 -3.28
N ALA A 375 28.04 -28.62 -2.65
CA ALA A 375 26.68 -28.21 -3.03
C ALA A 375 26.43 -26.71 -2.78
N LEU A 376 26.91 -26.16 -1.65
CA LEU A 376 26.82 -24.73 -1.35
C LEU A 376 27.67 -23.88 -2.31
N GLU A 377 28.90 -24.30 -2.60
CA GLU A 377 29.78 -23.61 -3.55
C GLU A 377 29.21 -23.61 -4.97
N ALA A 378 28.49 -24.67 -5.36
CA ALA A 378 27.75 -24.72 -6.62
C ALA A 378 26.44 -23.91 -6.61
N ASN A 379 26.07 -23.32 -5.47
CA ASN A 379 24.77 -22.69 -5.22
C ASN A 379 23.57 -23.61 -5.54
N ASP A 380 23.74 -24.92 -5.33
CA ASP A 380 22.70 -25.94 -5.51
C ASP A 380 22.02 -26.24 -4.16
N LEU A 381 21.06 -25.39 -3.79
CA LEU A 381 20.35 -25.49 -2.52
C LEU A 381 19.48 -26.75 -2.40
N GLU A 382 19.06 -27.34 -3.52
CA GLU A 382 18.27 -28.57 -3.53
C GLU A 382 19.16 -29.78 -3.21
N ALA A 383 20.32 -29.89 -3.88
CA ALA A 383 21.33 -30.89 -3.57
C ALA A 383 21.80 -30.78 -2.11
N TYR A 384 22.06 -29.55 -1.62
CA TYR A 384 22.42 -29.31 -0.23
C TYR A 384 21.35 -29.85 0.75
N ARG A 385 20.06 -29.54 0.52
CA ARG A 385 18.96 -30.01 1.38
C ARG A 385 18.78 -31.52 1.36
N ASP A 386 19.00 -32.15 0.22
CA ASP A 386 18.88 -33.61 0.09
C ASP A 386 20.03 -34.33 0.77
N LEU A 387 21.26 -33.86 0.59
CA LEU A 387 22.44 -34.35 1.30
C LEU A 387 22.28 -34.20 2.81
N TRP A 388 21.81 -33.04 3.28
CA TRP A 388 21.59 -32.79 4.71
C TRP A 388 20.53 -33.73 5.29
N ARG A 389 19.40 -33.92 4.59
CA ARG A 389 18.35 -34.86 5.03
C ARG A 389 18.84 -36.30 5.06
N ASN A 390 19.66 -36.72 4.11
CA ASN A 390 20.20 -38.08 4.09
C ASN A 390 21.23 -38.29 5.21
N LEU A 391 22.07 -37.30 5.49
CA LEU A 391 23.01 -37.34 6.62
C LEU A 391 22.27 -37.47 7.95
N LEU A 392 21.20 -36.69 8.13
CA LEU A 392 20.35 -36.79 9.33
C LEU A 392 19.64 -38.14 9.45
N LYS A 393 19.11 -38.70 8.36
CA LYS A 393 18.45 -40.03 8.38
C LYS A 393 19.38 -41.19 8.73
N SER A 394 20.68 -41.04 8.46
CA SER A 394 21.66 -42.09 8.75
C SER A 394 21.99 -42.18 10.24
N ARG A 395 21.68 -41.12 11.00
CA ARG A 395 21.75 -41.08 12.45
C ARG A 395 20.35 -41.33 12.98
N ASP A 396 20.15 -42.35 13.82
CA ASP A 396 18.87 -42.61 14.54
C ASP A 396 18.48 -41.47 15.53
N GLU A 397 19.04 -40.26 15.36
CA GLU A 397 18.76 -39.08 16.13
C GLU A 397 17.64 -38.28 15.45
N LYS A 398 16.56 -38.06 16.20
CA LYS A 398 15.43 -37.23 15.78
C LYS A 398 15.96 -35.82 15.43
N PRO A 399 15.70 -35.28 14.23
CA PRO A 399 16.30 -34.02 13.81
C PRO A 399 15.75 -32.87 14.65
N GLU A 400 16.65 -32.07 15.25
CA GLU A 400 16.38 -30.65 15.45
C GLU A 400 16.60 -29.99 14.08
N GLU A 401 15.50 -29.52 13.46
CA GLU A 401 15.59 -28.81 12.18
C GLU A 401 16.44 -27.53 12.36
N PRO A 402 17.51 -27.33 11.57
CA PRO A 402 18.23 -26.07 11.63
C PRO A 402 17.46 -25.01 10.84
N PHE A 403 17.09 -23.96 11.57
CA PHE A 403 16.96 -22.56 11.14
C PHE A 403 16.33 -22.31 9.76
N VAL A 404 15.01 -22.12 9.78
CA VAL A 404 14.29 -21.29 8.81
C VAL A 404 14.08 -19.93 9.47
N ASP A 405 15.06 -19.04 9.30
CA ASP A 405 14.91 -17.58 9.35
C ASP A 405 15.90 -16.97 8.35
#